data_AF-A0AAW1NCK1-F1
#
_entry.id   AF-A0AAW1NCK1-F1
#
_cell.length_a   1.000
_cell.length_b   1.000
_cell.length_c   1.000
_cell.angle_alpha   90.00
_cell.angle_beta   90.00
_cell.angle_gamma   90.00
#
_symmetry.space_group_name_H-M   'P 1'
#
loop_
_entity.id
_entity.type
_entity.pdbx_description
1 polymer ?
#
loop_
_entity_poly.entity_id
_entity_poly.type
_entity_poly.pdbx_seq_one_letter_code
_entity_poly.pdbx_strand_id
1 'polypeptide(L)'
;MFGPDLCGTDVKKLHLILSYQGQNYPVKKYLQCETDKLTHFYTFILRPDATYSVLVDNREKDSGSLYTDWDILPPRKIKDVNAKKPANWEEKEYIDDPNDIKPEGYDSIPAEIPDPNAKQVTRLLASFFNSVTCFFNHLFFIFNFKIFSSATFFSETSSTDGI
;
A
#
# COMPACT_ATOMS: atom_id res chain seq x y z
N MET A 1 -24.14 10.23 27.15
CA MET A 1 -23.94 8.76 27.20
C MET A 1 -22.55 8.49 27.78
N PHE A 2 -22.46 7.62 28.77
CA PHE A 2 -21.20 7.20 29.36
C PHE A 2 -21.21 5.68 29.55
N GLY A 3 -20.16 4.99 29.10
CA GLY A 3 -20.03 3.54 29.32
C GLY A 3 -19.03 2.87 28.39
N PRO A 4 -18.50 1.70 28.79
CA PRO A 4 -17.61 0.91 27.94
C PRO A 4 -18.39 0.32 26.77
N ASP A 5 -17.79 0.34 25.58
CA ASP A 5 -18.30 -0.29 24.37
C ASP A 5 -17.23 -1.22 23.81
N LEU A 6 -17.60 -2.50 23.73
CA LEU A 6 -16.76 -3.58 23.27
C LEU A 6 -17.46 -4.22 22.07
N CYS A 7 -16.96 -3.95 20.87
CA CYS A 7 -17.42 -4.56 19.64
C CYS A 7 -16.25 -5.30 18.97
N GLY A 8 -16.25 -6.63 19.11
CA GLY A 8 -15.25 -7.51 18.51
C GLY A 8 -13.83 -7.28 19.03
N THR A 9 -12.85 -7.44 18.14
CA THR A 9 -11.42 -7.29 18.46
C THR A 9 -10.96 -5.83 18.40
N ASP A 10 -11.63 -5.01 17.59
CA ASP A 10 -11.10 -3.72 17.14
C ASP A 10 -11.64 -2.53 17.96
N VAL A 11 -12.88 -2.62 18.44
CA VAL A 11 -13.53 -1.49 19.13
C VAL A 11 -13.64 -1.81 20.61
N LYS A 12 -12.71 -1.27 21.39
CA LYS A 12 -12.67 -1.35 22.86
C LYS A 12 -12.45 0.05 23.40
N LYS A 13 -13.54 0.81 23.48
CA LYS A 13 -13.48 2.22 23.86
C LYS A 13 -14.50 2.56 24.93
N LEU A 14 -14.11 3.46 25.82
CA LEU A 14 -15.01 4.08 26.78
C LEU A 14 -15.66 5.30 26.10
N HIS A 15 -16.97 5.24 25.87
CA HIS A 15 -17.67 6.38 25.26
C HIS A 15 -17.99 7.44 26.31
N LEU A 16 -17.61 8.67 25.99
CA LEU A 16 -18.10 9.86 26.66
C LEU A 16 -18.75 10.77 25.61
N ILE A 17 -20.07 10.83 25.63
CA ILE A 17 -20.86 11.64 24.70
C ILE A 17 -21.67 12.65 25.50
N LEU A 18 -21.45 13.93 25.22
CA LEU A 18 -22.19 15.03 25.80
C LEU A 18 -23.23 15.51 24.79
N SER A 19 -24.47 15.71 25.23
CA SER A 19 -25.53 16.26 24.40
C SER A 19 -25.65 17.76 24.69
N TYR A 20 -25.54 18.58 23.66
CA TYR A 20 -25.68 20.04 23.75
C TYR A 20 -26.47 20.56 22.55
N GLN A 21 -27.49 21.39 22.80
CA GLN A 21 -28.37 21.94 21.75
C GLN A 21 -28.99 20.89 20.82
N GLY A 22 -29.28 19.69 21.33
CA GLY A 22 -29.85 18.59 20.55
C GLY A 22 -28.86 17.86 19.63
N GLN A 23 -27.57 18.22 19.65
CA GLN A 23 -26.50 17.46 19.00
C GLN A 23 -25.70 16.65 20.02
N ASN A 24 -25.13 15.54 19.57
CA ASN A 24 -24.33 14.63 20.38
C ASN A 24 -22.85 14.78 20.02
N TYR A 25 -22.05 15.17 20.99
CA TYR A 25 -20.61 15.39 20.85
C TYR A 25 -19.85 14.25 21.54
N PRO A 26 -19.25 13.32 20.78
CA PRO A 26 -18.32 12.35 21.34
C PRO A 26 -17.00 13.03 21.72
N VAL A 27 -16.33 12.48 22.73
CA VAL A 27 -14.98 12.93 23.12
C VAL A 27 -13.98 12.61 22.00
N LYS A 28 -13.01 13.51 21.78
CA LYS A 28 -11.95 13.32 20.78
C LYS A 28 -10.91 12.29 21.19
N LYS A 29 -10.65 12.20 22.49
CA LYS A 29 -9.64 11.31 23.07
C LYS A 29 -10.10 9.86 22.95
N TYR A 30 -9.17 8.98 22.58
CA TYR A 30 -9.41 7.56 22.61
C TYR A 30 -9.14 7.01 24.02
N LEU A 31 -10.20 6.65 24.74
CA LEU A 31 -10.12 6.06 26.07
C LEU A 31 -10.28 4.55 25.98
N GLN A 32 -9.24 3.81 26.38
CA GLN A 32 -9.28 2.35 26.44
C GLN A 32 -10.16 1.89 27.61
N CYS A 33 -11.02 0.91 27.35
CA CYS A 33 -11.77 0.20 28.39
C CYS A 33 -11.00 -1.05 28.84
N GLU A 34 -11.25 -1.46 30.09
CA GLU A 34 -10.71 -2.71 30.59
C GLU A 34 -11.43 -3.91 29.93
N THR A 35 -10.68 -4.95 29.59
CA THR A 35 -11.17 -6.09 28.78
C THR A 35 -11.14 -7.43 29.50
N ASP A 36 -10.88 -7.42 30.81
CA ASP A 36 -10.85 -8.66 31.57
C ASP A 36 -12.28 -9.20 31.82
N LYS A 37 -12.38 -10.33 32.53
CA LYS A 37 -13.67 -10.94 32.89
C LYS A 37 -14.14 -10.54 34.29
N LEU A 38 -13.48 -9.56 34.92
CA LEU A 38 -13.78 -9.08 36.25
C LEU A 38 -14.72 -7.88 36.20
N THR A 39 -15.30 -7.55 37.35
CA THR A 39 -16.19 -6.40 37.47
C THR A 39 -15.38 -5.13 37.68
N HIS A 40 -15.45 -4.20 36.74
CA HIS A 40 -14.86 -2.87 36.86
C HIS A 40 -15.90 -1.80 37.17
N PHE A 41 -15.49 -0.80 37.95
CA PHE A 41 -16.33 0.34 38.32
C PHE A 41 -15.91 1.59 37.57
N TYR A 42 -16.77 2.07 36.67
CA TYR A 42 -16.54 3.27 35.86
C TYR A 42 -17.22 4.47 36.50
N THR A 43 -16.46 5.53 36.76
CA THR A 43 -16.95 6.79 37.32
C THR A 43 -16.64 7.93 36.37
N PHE A 44 -17.64 8.74 36.06
CA PHE A 44 -17.48 9.98 35.32
C PHE A 44 -17.91 11.16 36.20
N ILE A 45 -16.97 12.05 36.49
CA ILE A 45 -17.21 13.23 37.31
C ILE A 45 -17.13 14.44 36.40
N LEU A 46 -18.26 15.13 36.24
CA LEU A 46 -18.36 16.40 35.52
C LEU A 46 -18.55 17.52 36.54
N ARG A 47 -17.63 18.49 36.55
CA ARG A 47 -17.65 19.62 37.47
C ARG A 47 -18.26 20.87 36.81
N PRO A 48 -18.83 21.80 37.60
CA PRO A 48 -19.42 23.03 37.07
C PRO A 48 -18.39 24.02 36.50
N ASP A 49 -17.10 23.83 36.79
CA ASP A 49 -15.98 24.57 36.20
C ASP A 49 -15.65 24.11 34.75
N ALA A 50 -16.48 23.24 34.16
CA ALA A 50 -16.28 22.62 32.85
C ALA A 50 -15.02 21.74 32.76
N THR A 51 -14.56 21.20 33.90
CA THR A 51 -13.57 20.12 33.95
C THR A 51 -14.25 18.76 34.15
N TYR A 52 -13.58 17.71 33.71
CA TYR A 52 -14.01 16.35 33.93
C TYR A 52 -12.87 15.47 34.44
N SER A 53 -13.23 14.42 35.17
CA SER A 53 -12.34 13.33 35.57
C SER A 53 -13.04 12.00 35.29
N VAL A 54 -12.32 11.05 34.70
CA VAL A 54 -12.74 9.68 34.47
C VAL A 54 -11.94 8.77 35.38
N LEU A 55 -12.63 7.99 36.20
CA LEU A 55 -12.01 7.01 37.07
C LEU A 55 -12.48 5.60 36.70
N VAL A 56 -11.55 4.66 36.77
CA VAL A 56 -11.80 3.23 36.64
C VAL A 56 -11.27 2.58 37.91
N ASP A 57 -12.11 1.84 38.62
CA ASP A 57 -11.78 1.21 39.90
C ASP A 57 -11.20 2.20 40.93
N ASN A 58 -11.80 3.40 40.96
CA ASN A 58 -11.40 4.52 41.81
C ASN A 58 -9.98 5.06 41.54
N ARG A 59 -9.38 4.71 40.39
CA ARG A 59 -8.12 5.28 39.89
C ARG A 59 -8.41 6.23 38.74
N GLU A 60 -7.82 7.42 38.78
CA GLU A 60 -7.97 8.42 37.71
C GLU A 60 -7.27 7.93 36.44
N LYS A 61 -8.03 7.80 35.36
CA LYS A 61 -7.56 7.33 34.05
C LYS A 61 -7.37 8.49 33.08
N ASP A 62 -8.26 9.47 33.12
CA ASP A 62 -8.19 10.67 32.30
C ASP A 62 -8.81 11.86 33.03
N SER A 63 -8.31 13.05 32.74
CA SER A 63 -8.87 14.31 33.19
C SER A 63 -8.60 15.41 32.16
N GLY A 64 -9.47 16.41 32.16
CA GLY A 64 -9.40 17.46 31.16
C GLY A 64 -10.51 18.48 31.26
N SER A 65 -10.68 19.25 30.18
CA SER A 65 -11.69 20.30 30.06
C SER A 65 -12.60 20.05 28.87
N LEU A 66 -13.87 20.40 29.03
CA LEU A 66 -14.88 20.25 27.98
C LEU A 66 -14.52 21.04 26.71
N TYR A 67 -13.85 22.18 26.88
CA TYR A 67 -13.52 23.08 25.77
C TYR A 67 -12.41 22.57 24.85
N THR A 68 -11.55 21.68 25.34
CA THR A 68 -10.42 21.12 24.57
C THR A 68 -10.78 19.77 23.98
N ASP A 69 -11.46 18.95 24.79
CA ASP A 69 -11.63 17.52 24.51
C ASP A 69 -12.91 17.21 23.72
N TRP A 70 -13.82 18.18 23.58
CA TRP A 70 -15.01 18.11 22.71
C TRP A 70 -15.08 19.30 21.74
N ASP A 71 -15.71 19.06 20.58
CA ASP A 71 -16.04 20.09 19.57
C ASP A 71 -17.40 20.75 19.82
N ILE A 72 -17.69 21.13 21.06
CA ILE A 72 -18.97 21.79 21.39
C ILE A 72 -18.98 23.23 20.88
N LEU A 73 -17.81 23.90 20.93
CA LEU A 73 -17.66 25.27 20.48
C LEU A 73 -17.14 25.31 19.03
N PRO A 74 -17.58 26.27 18.22
CA PRO A 74 -17.01 26.48 16.90
C PRO A 74 -15.50 26.78 17.00
N PRO A 75 -14.72 26.42 15.97
CA PRO A 75 -13.28 26.61 15.97
C PRO A 75 -12.92 28.08 16.15
N ARG A 76 -11.96 28.36 17.04
CA ARG A 76 -11.53 29.73 17.37
C ARG A 76 -10.88 30.47 16.20
N LYS A 77 -10.33 29.74 15.22
CA LYS A 77 -9.64 30.29 14.05
C LYS A 77 -10.24 29.67 12.80
N ILE A 78 -10.89 30.48 11.99
CA ILE A 78 -11.41 30.11 10.67
C ILE A 78 -10.34 30.54 9.65
N LYS A 79 -9.91 29.63 8.77
CA LYS A 79 -9.03 30.01 7.65
C LYS A 79 -9.80 30.94 6.72
N ASP A 80 -9.18 32.01 6.26
CA ASP A 80 -9.83 32.96 5.35
C ASP A 80 -10.17 32.25 4.03
N VAL A 81 -11.45 32.22 3.70
CA VAL A 81 -11.99 31.58 2.48
C VAL A 81 -11.50 32.31 1.22
N ASN A 82 -11.14 33.59 1.34
CA ASN A 82 -10.68 34.42 0.23
C ASN A 82 -9.16 34.43 0.08
N ALA A 83 -8.41 33.80 1.00
CA ALA A 83 -6.96 33.74 0.91
C ALA A 83 -6.54 32.75 -0.19
N LYS A 84 -6.30 33.29 -1.39
CA LYS A 84 -5.64 32.55 -2.46
C LYS A 84 -4.13 32.58 -2.21
N LYS A 85 -3.50 31.41 -2.31
CA LYS A 85 -2.04 31.31 -2.37
C LYS A 85 -1.55 32.25 -3.50
N PRO A 86 -0.58 33.14 -3.25
CA PRO A 86 -0.11 34.04 -4.29
C PRO A 86 0.54 33.25 -5.42
N ALA A 87 0.39 33.71 -6.67
CA ALA A 87 0.90 33.01 -7.85
C ALA A 87 2.42 32.81 -7.84
N ASN A 88 3.15 33.62 -7.03
CA ASN A 88 4.60 33.55 -6.87
C ASN A 88 5.06 32.68 -5.68
N TRP A 89 4.19 31.81 -5.15
CA TRP A 89 4.54 30.94 -4.02
C TRP A 89 5.04 29.59 -4.54
N GLU A 90 6.35 29.48 -4.70
CA GLU A 90 7.01 28.24 -5.07
C GLU A 90 7.09 27.28 -3.87
N GLU A 91 6.48 26.11 -3.99
CA GLU A 91 6.53 24.99 -3.02
C GLU A 91 7.54 23.92 -3.45
N LYS A 92 8.59 24.33 -4.17
CA LYS A 92 9.62 23.39 -4.62
C LYS A 92 10.60 23.17 -3.46
N GLU A 93 10.65 21.95 -2.93
CA GLU A 93 11.61 21.54 -1.90
C GLU A 93 13.05 21.53 -2.45
N TYR A 94 13.20 21.29 -3.75
CA TYR A 94 14.48 21.30 -4.46
C TYR A 94 14.44 22.36 -5.56
N ILE A 95 15.48 23.19 -5.62
CA ILE A 95 15.69 24.22 -6.64
C ILE A 95 16.89 23.77 -7.47
N ASP A 96 16.73 23.61 -8.77
CA ASP A 96 17.83 23.28 -9.68
C ASP A 96 18.81 24.46 -9.72
N ASP A 97 20.11 24.19 -9.58
CA ASP A 97 21.14 25.22 -9.65
C ASP A 97 21.21 25.77 -11.09
N PRO A 98 20.94 27.06 -11.32
CA PRO A 98 20.95 27.65 -12.66
C PRO A 98 22.35 27.69 -13.30
N ASN A 99 23.43 27.46 -12.54
CA ASN A 99 24.80 27.44 -13.05
C ASN A 99 25.33 26.03 -13.34
N ASP A 100 24.57 24.98 -13.00
CA ASP A 100 25.01 23.60 -13.24
C ASP A 100 24.70 23.20 -14.69
N ILE A 101 25.71 23.33 -15.55
CA ILE A 101 25.64 22.91 -16.94
C ILE A 101 26.06 21.44 -16.99
N LYS A 102 25.14 20.57 -17.37
CA LYS A 102 25.42 19.15 -17.60
C LYS A 102 26.66 18.99 -18.50
N PRO A 103 27.73 18.30 -18.06
CA PRO A 103 28.96 18.19 -18.83
C PRO A 103 28.74 17.42 -20.14
N GLU A 104 29.45 17.82 -21.21
CA GLU A 104 29.37 17.16 -22.52
C GLU A 104 29.78 15.68 -22.39
N GLY A 105 28.92 14.76 -22.84
CA GLY A 105 29.16 13.32 -22.82
C GLY A 105 28.54 12.54 -21.65
N TYR A 106 27.82 13.20 -20.73
CA TYR A 106 27.12 12.52 -19.61
C TYR A 106 26.01 11.55 -20.07
N ASP A 107 25.37 11.81 -21.22
CA ASP A 107 24.36 10.91 -21.83
C ASP A 107 24.96 9.85 -22.77
N SER A 108 26.27 9.93 -23.04
CA SER A 108 26.94 9.08 -24.01
C SER A 108 27.61 7.86 -23.38
N ILE A 109 27.43 7.64 -22.08
CA ILE A 109 27.95 6.48 -21.36
C ILE A 109 27.02 5.29 -21.61
N PRO A 110 27.47 4.21 -22.27
CA PRO A 110 26.65 3.02 -22.46
C PRO A 110 26.26 2.41 -21.12
N ALA A 111 25.01 1.95 -20.99
CA ALA A 111 24.51 1.32 -19.76
C ALA A 111 25.29 0.07 -19.34
N GLU A 112 25.96 -0.58 -20.30
CA GLU A 112 26.81 -1.75 -20.08
C GLU A 112 28.23 -1.45 -20.57
N ILE A 113 29.19 -1.48 -19.65
CA ILE A 113 30.62 -1.42 -19.97
C ILE A 113 31.09 -2.88 -20.10
N PRO A 114 31.64 -3.31 -21.25
CA PRO A 114 32.11 -4.67 -21.42
C PRO A 114 33.28 -4.96 -20.46
N ASP A 115 33.19 -6.07 -19.71
CA ASP A 115 34.22 -6.47 -18.76
C ASP A 115 35.52 -6.84 -19.50
N PRO A 116 36.64 -6.13 -19.28
CA PRO A 116 37.90 -6.38 -19.96
C PRO A 116 38.55 -7.74 -19.59
N ASN A 117 38.08 -8.43 -18.53
CA ASN A 117 38.60 -9.73 -18.10
C ASN A 117 37.73 -10.93 -18.48
N ALA A 118 36.64 -10.73 -19.23
CA ALA A 118 35.78 -11.82 -19.69
C ALA A 118 36.48 -12.71 -20.73
N LYS A 119 37.09 -13.82 -20.29
CA LYS A 119 37.55 -14.89 -21.19
C LYS A 119 36.36 -15.68 -21.71
N GLN A 120 36.06 -15.55 -23.00
CA GLN A 120 35.13 -16.41 -23.71
C GLN A 120 35.55 -17.88 -23.55
N VAL A 121 34.74 -18.70 -22.86
CA VAL A 121 35.02 -20.13 -22.69
C VAL A 121 34.94 -20.80 -24.06
N THR A 122 36.10 -20.94 -24.68
CA THR A 122 36.24 -21.41 -26.05
C THR A 122 36.21 -22.93 -26.04
N ARG A 123 35.26 -23.51 -26.81
CA ARG A 123 35.52 -24.66 -27.67
C ARG A 123 35.76 -26.04 -27.00
N LEU A 124 34.89 -26.47 -26.09
CA LEU A 124 34.83 -27.90 -25.68
C LEU A 124 33.42 -28.56 -25.72
N LEU A 125 32.34 -27.80 -25.92
CA LEU A 125 30.99 -28.40 -26.04
C LEU A 125 30.48 -28.56 -27.49
N ALA A 126 31.19 -28.02 -28.49
CA ALA A 126 30.79 -28.14 -29.90
C ALA A 126 31.19 -29.49 -30.54
N SER A 127 32.10 -30.25 -29.92
CA SER A 127 32.50 -31.60 -30.38
C SER A 127 31.58 -32.70 -29.84
N PHE A 128 30.92 -32.49 -28.70
CA PHE A 128 30.01 -33.49 -28.12
C PHE A 128 28.64 -33.54 -28.81
N PHE A 129 28.14 -32.40 -29.31
CA PHE A 129 26.83 -32.35 -29.99
C PHE A 129 26.86 -32.83 -31.46
N ASN A 130 28.00 -32.78 -32.15
CA ASN A 130 28.11 -33.26 -33.54
C ASN A 130 28.35 -34.78 -33.65
N SER A 131 28.75 -35.46 -32.57
CA SER A 131 28.92 -36.92 -32.57
C SER A 131 27.61 -37.69 -32.33
N VAL A 132 26.63 -37.08 -31.65
CA VAL A 132 25.35 -37.74 -31.31
C VAL A 132 24.33 -37.62 -32.45
N THR A 133 24.38 -36.55 -33.24
CA THR A 133 23.50 -36.35 -34.42
C THR A 133 23.91 -37.20 -35.63
N CYS A 134 25.14 -37.71 -35.69
CA CYS A 134 25.61 -38.57 -36.78
C CYS A 134 25.16 -40.03 -36.61
N PHE A 135 25.00 -40.52 -35.37
CA PHE A 135 24.56 -41.90 -35.10
C PHE A 135 23.03 -42.11 -35.27
N PHE A 136 22.23 -41.06 -35.06
CA PHE A 136 20.76 -41.16 -35.21
C PHE A 136 20.29 -41.13 -36.67
N ASN A 137 21.04 -40.51 -37.59
CA ASN A 137 20.66 -40.45 -39.01
C ASN A 137 21.03 -41.71 -39.81
N HIS A 138 21.93 -42.58 -39.33
CA HIS A 138 22.24 -43.82 -40.03
C HIS A 138 21.19 -44.92 -39.81
N LEU A 139 20.46 -44.89 -38.69
CA LEU A 139 19.47 -45.92 -38.34
C LEU A 139 18.06 -45.63 -38.88
N PHE A 140 17.76 -44.38 -39.25
CA PHE A 140 16.44 -44.00 -39.78
C PHE A 140 16.27 -44.27 -41.28
N PHE A 141 17.37 -44.53 -42.01
CA PHE A 141 17.34 -44.74 -43.47
C PHE A 141 17.05 -46.19 -43.92
N ILE A 142 17.02 -47.16 -43.00
CA ILE A 142 16.83 -48.58 -43.35
C ILE A 142 15.37 -49.04 -43.20
N PHE A 143 14.51 -48.32 -42.46
CA PHE A 143 13.24 -48.89 -42.01
C PHE A 143 11.92 -48.32 -42.59
N ASN A 144 11.92 -47.35 -43.50
CA ASN A 144 10.65 -46.77 -43.99
C ASN A 144 10.49 -46.72 -45.53
N PHE A 145 11.07 -47.68 -46.25
CA PHE A 145 10.81 -47.89 -47.68
C PHE A 145 9.65 -48.87 -47.97
N LYS A 146 8.72 -49.08 -47.05
CA LYS A 146 7.55 -49.93 -47.31
C LYS A 146 6.37 -49.49 -46.45
N ILE A 147 5.21 -49.32 -47.08
CA ILE A 147 3.96 -48.67 -46.61
C ILE A 147 3.91 -47.22 -47.17
N PHE A 148 3.82 -47.00 -48.48
CA PHE A 148 2.75 -47.41 -49.39
C PHE A 148 1.34 -47.03 -48.88
N SER A 149 0.79 -46.03 -49.56
CA SER A 149 -0.58 -46.02 -50.09
C SER A 149 -1.75 -45.88 -49.11
N SER A 150 -2.21 -44.64 -48.90
CA SER A 150 -3.62 -44.19 -49.05
C SER A 150 -3.71 -42.77 -48.50
N ALA A 151 -3.99 -41.73 -49.29
CA ALA A 151 -5.27 -41.35 -49.91
C ALA A 151 -6.07 -40.35 -49.03
N THR A 152 -6.52 -39.29 -49.72
CA THR A 152 -7.76 -38.51 -49.50
C THR A 152 -7.69 -37.39 -48.43
N PHE A 153 -7.56 -36.12 -48.83
CA PHE A 153 -8.62 -35.15 -49.19
C PHE A 153 -9.47 -34.69 -47.99
N PHE A 154 -9.29 -33.45 -47.54
CA PHE A 154 -10.41 -32.57 -47.16
C PHE A 154 -9.96 -31.10 -47.06
N SER A 155 -10.66 -30.25 -47.81
CA SER A 155 -10.70 -28.78 -47.78
C SER A 155 -11.80 -28.32 -46.83
N GLU A 156 -11.65 -27.13 -46.19
CA GLU A 156 -12.68 -26.09 -45.89
C GLU A 156 -12.26 -25.24 -44.66
N THR A 157 -11.97 -23.94 -44.85
CA THR A 157 -12.82 -22.73 -44.60
C THR A 157 -13.10 -22.50 -43.11
N SER A 158 -12.48 -21.49 -42.48
CA SER A 158 -12.82 -20.06 -42.40
C SER A 158 -13.98 -19.72 -41.45
N SER A 159 -13.71 -18.68 -40.66
CA SER A 159 -14.63 -17.73 -40.03
C SER A 159 -15.17 -18.04 -38.63
N THR A 160 -14.73 -17.17 -37.74
CA THR A 160 -15.23 -16.84 -36.42
C THR A 160 -16.56 -16.08 -36.53
N ASP A 161 -17.61 -16.55 -35.85
CA ASP A 161 -18.81 -15.76 -35.59
C ASP A 161 -18.83 -15.34 -34.12
N GLY A 162 -18.89 -14.02 -33.91
CA GLY A 162 -19.28 -13.38 -32.68
C GLY A 162 -20.61 -12.67 -32.90
N ILE A 163 -21.58 -13.00 -32.03
CA ILE A 163 -22.72 -12.27 -31.46
C ILE A 163 -23.79 -13.30 -31.09
#